data_AF-A0A6L4AH93-F1
#
_entry.id   AF-A0A6L4AH93-F1
#
_cell.length_a   1.000
_cell.length_b   1.000
_cell.length_c   1.000
_cell.angle_alpha   90.00
_cell.angle_beta   90.00
_cell.angle_gamma   90.00
#
_symmetry.space_group_name_H-M   'P 1'
#
loop_
_entity.id
_entity.type
_entity.pdbx_description
1 polymer ?
#
loop_
_entity_poly.entity_id
_entity_poly.type
_entity_poly.pdbx_seq_one_letter_code
_entity_poly.pdbx_strand_id
1 'polypeptide(L)' 'MLTTLPVEQAVGMVLPHDITEIVRDSHKGSAFKKGHIIRREDIDHLKRLGKENIYILTLGADEIHENEAAEMLARGLAG' A
#
# COMPACT_ATOMS: atom_id res chain seq x y z
N MET A 1 -8.53 4.13 8.84
CA MET A 1 -7.50 4.93 9.56
C MET A 1 -6.09 4.64 9.02
N LEU A 2 -5.20 5.65 8.91
CA LEU A 2 -3.81 5.45 8.48
C LEU A 2 -2.92 5.22 9.71
N THR A 3 -2.31 4.04 9.81
CA THR A 3 -1.47 3.67 10.96
C THR A 3 -0.08 3.33 10.47
N THR A 4 0.94 3.82 11.17
CA THR A 4 2.34 3.47 10.91
C THR A 4 2.71 2.25 11.74
N LEU A 5 3.19 1.20 11.10
CA LEU A 5 3.66 -0.02 11.76
C LEU A 5 5.08 -0.38 11.29
N PRO A 6 5.87 -1.08 12.12
CA PRO A 6 7.13 -1.69 11.67
C PRO A 6 6.87 -2.61 10.49
N VAL A 7 7.77 -2.62 9.50
CA VAL A 7 7.58 -3.37 8.25
C VAL A 7 7.40 -4.87 8.47
N GLU A 8 7.99 -5.43 9.53
CA GLU A 8 7.85 -6.84 9.92
C GLU A 8 6.45 -7.18 10.43
N GLN A 9 5.77 -6.21 11.02
CA GLN A 9 4.39 -6.35 11.50
C GLN A 9 3.36 -6.08 10.38
N ALA A 10 3.81 -5.53 9.26
CA ALA A 10 2.96 -5.18 8.13
C ALA A 10 2.68 -6.36 7.17
N VAL A 11 3.24 -7.54 7.42
CA VAL A 11 3.03 -8.73 6.58
C VAL A 11 1.54 -9.10 6.53
N GLY A 12 1.03 -9.29 5.32
CA GLY A 12 -0.38 -9.57 5.06
C GLY A 12 -1.25 -8.32 4.88
N MET A 13 -0.70 -7.12 5.09
CA MET A 13 -1.41 -5.87 4.90
C MET A 13 -1.19 -5.30 3.49
N VAL A 14 -2.12 -4.42 3.07
CA VAL A 14 -2.13 -3.82 1.74
C VAL A 14 -1.41 -2.48 1.74
N LEU A 15 -0.53 -2.26 0.77
CA LEU A 15 0.11 -0.96 0.56
C LEU A 15 -0.91 0.06 0.03
N PRO A 16 -1.08 1.21 0.70
CA PRO A 16 -2.02 2.25 0.25
C PRO A 16 -1.53 3.02 -0.98
N HIS A 17 -0.22 3.01 -1.24
CA HIS A 17 0.43 3.79 -2.30
C HIS A 17 1.60 3.02 -2.93
N ASP A 18 2.00 3.43 -4.13
CA ASP A 18 3.22 2.96 -4.78
C ASP A 18 4.46 3.34 -3.94
N ILE A 19 5.42 2.41 -3.85
CA ILE A 19 6.76 2.67 -3.32
C ILE A 19 7.71 2.73 -4.51
N THR A 20 8.33 3.89 -4.72
CA THR A 20 9.29 4.11 -5.80
C THR A 20 10.71 3.84 -5.31
N GLU A 21 11.44 3.05 -6.07
CA GLU A 21 12.88 2.85 -5.90
C GLU A 21 13.64 3.74 -6.90
N ILE A 22 14.64 4.43 -6.38
CA ILE A 22 15.52 5.31 -7.16
C ILE A 22 16.94 4.84 -6.93
N VAL A 23 17.50 4.16 -7.93
CA VAL A 23 18.93 3.82 -7.99
C VAL A 23 19.61 4.87 -8.84
N ARG A 24 20.51 5.64 -8.20
CA ARG A 24 21.25 6.72 -8.86
C ARG A 24 21.94 6.20 -10.13
N ASP A 25 21.80 6.95 -11.21
CA ASP A 25 22.40 6.68 -12.52
C ASP A 25 22.03 5.33 -13.18
N SER A 26 21.01 4.63 -12.67
CA SER A 26 20.64 3.30 -13.15
C SER A 26 19.14 3.14 -13.38
N HIS A 27 18.31 3.37 -12.36
CA HIS A 27 16.90 2.99 -12.41
C HIS A 27 16.01 3.91 -11.59
N LYS A 28 14.84 4.27 -12.13
CA LYS A 28 13.76 4.94 -11.40
C LYS A 28 12.45 4.27 -11.77
N GLY A 29 11.86 3.56 -10.82
CA GLY A 29 10.66 2.76 -11.05
C GLY A 29 9.92 2.43 -9.75
N SER A 30 8.69 1.93 -9.89
CA SER A 30 7.93 1.45 -8.74
C SER A 30 8.47 0.07 -8.34
N ALA A 31 9.02 -0.03 -7.14
CA ALA A 31 9.41 -1.32 -6.54
C ALA A 31 8.18 -2.08 -6.03
N PHE A 32 7.21 -1.34 -5.49
CA PHE A 32 5.92 -1.88 -5.07
C PHE A 32 4.78 -0.98 -5.54
N LYS A 33 3.65 -1.61 -5.90
CA LYS A 33 2.44 -0.95 -6.40
C LYS A 33 1.39 -0.79 -5.29
N LYS A 34 0.56 0.27 -5.36
CA LYS A 34 -0.67 0.39 -4.57
C LYS A 34 -1.50 -0.90 -4.73
N GLY A 35 -2.02 -1.41 -3.62
CA GLY A 35 -2.77 -2.67 -3.61
C GLY A 35 -1.91 -3.92 -3.41
N HIS A 36 -0.57 -3.81 -3.42
CA HIS A 36 0.31 -4.93 -3.12
C HIS A 36 0.14 -5.40 -1.67
N ILE A 37 0.05 -6.72 -1.48
CA ILE A 37 0.00 -7.34 -0.15
C ILE A 37 1.44 -7.65 0.28
N ILE A 38 1.87 -7.06 1.39
CA ILE A 38 3.24 -7.22 1.90
C ILE A 38 3.49 -8.68 2.30
N ARG A 39 4.58 -9.26 1.80
CA ARG A 39 5.04 -10.61 2.11
C ARG A 39 6.32 -10.58 2.95
N ARG A 40 6.67 -11.73 3.55
CA ARG A 40 7.91 -11.85 4.32
C ARG A 40 9.16 -11.57 3.46
N GLU A 41 9.16 -12.01 2.20
CA GLU A 41 10.26 -11.74 1.27
C GLU A 41 10.45 -10.25 0.94
N ASP A 42 9.41 -9.43 1.09
CA ASP A 42 9.46 -8.01 0.78
C ASP A 42 10.19 -7.19 1.86
N ILE A 43 10.28 -7.72 3.09
CA ILE A 43 10.80 -7.00 4.27
C ILE A 43 12.21 -6.46 3.99
N ASP A 44 13.12 -7.31 3.52
CA ASP A 44 14.51 -6.90 3.29
C ASP A 44 14.60 -5.83 2.19
N HIS A 45 13.76 -5.90 1.16
CA HIS A 45 13.74 -4.88 0.10
C HIS A 45 13.19 -3.56 0.61
N LEU A 46 12.07 -3.60 1.33
CA LEU A 46 11.48 -2.41 1.93
C LEU A 46 12.45 -1.71 2.89
N LYS A 47 13.18 -2.47 3.71
CA LYS A 47 14.25 -1.94 4.57
C LYS A 47 15.40 -1.33 3.79
N ARG A 48 15.87 -1.98 2.71
CA ARG A 48 16.90 -1.41 1.81
C ARG A 48 16.46 -0.07 1.20
N LEU A 49 15.16 0.12 0.99
CA LEU A 49 14.56 1.38 0.55
C LEU A 49 14.37 2.41 1.67
N GLY A 50 14.86 2.14 2.88
CA GLY A 50 14.75 3.01 4.05
C GLY A 50 13.36 2.99 4.70
N LYS A 51 12.55 1.96 4.43
CA LYS A 51 11.22 1.78 5.04
C LYS A 51 11.26 0.81 6.21
N GLU A 52 11.80 1.28 7.33
CA GLU A 52 11.69 0.58 8.62
C GLU A 52 10.25 0.56 9.15
N ASN A 53 9.49 1.61 8.82
CA ASN A 53 8.07 1.72 9.14
C ASN A 53 7.28 1.99 7.86
N ILE A 54 6.11 1.36 7.73
CA ILE A 54 5.21 1.52 6.60
C ILE A 54 3.86 2.02 7.07
N TYR A 55 3.29 2.92 6.26
CA TYR A 55 1.92 3.36 6.41
C TYR A 55 0.98 2.30 5.86
N ILE A 56 0.09 1.83 6.72
CA ILE A 56 -0.92 0.86 6.36
C ILE A 56 -2.28 1.55 6.40
N LEU A 57 -3.11 1.25 5.41
CA LEU A 57 -4.52 1.57 5.47
C LEU A 57 -5.24 0.40 6.15
N THR A 58 -5.73 0.63 7.36
CA THR A 58 -6.66 -0.28 8.02
C THR A 58 -8.05 0.28 7.84
N LEU A 59 -8.93 -0.49 7.19
CA LEU A 59 -10.35 -0.18 7.13
C LEU A 59 -11.02 -0.71 8.40
N GLY A 60 -11.81 0.13 9.06
CA GLY A 60 -12.75 -0.32 10.08
C GLY A 60 -13.82 -1.25 9.51
N ALA A 61 -14.56 -1.94 10.38
CA ALA A 61 -15.62 -2.87 9.96
C ALA A 61 -16.71 -2.19 9.11
N ASP A 62 -16.92 -0.88 9.30
CA ASP A 62 -17.89 -0.07 8.57
C ASP A 62 -17.22 0.87 7.53
N GLU A 63 -15.93 0.67 7.22
CA GLU A 63 -15.21 1.45 6.22
C GLU A 63 -14.98 0.63 4.94
N ILE A 64 -15.18 1.25 3.78
CA ILE A 64 -14.85 0.69 2.46
C ILE A 64 -13.80 1.56 1.77
N HIS A 65 -13.02 0.98 0.86
CA HIS A 65 -12.01 1.73 0.12
C HIS A 65 -12.65 2.71 -0.88
N GLU A 66 -12.01 3.85 -1.16
CA GLU A 66 -12.52 4.90 -2.08
C GLU A 66 -12.92 4.35 -3.46
N ASN A 67 -12.14 3.41 -4.01
CA ASN A 67 -12.44 2.77 -5.30
C ASN A 67 -13.76 1.99 -5.27
N GLU A 68 -14.02 1.26 -4.17
CA GLU A 68 -15.26 0.52 -4.01
C GLU A 68 -16.45 1.47 -3.82
N ALA A 69 -16.27 2.51 -2.99
CA ALA A 69 -17.27 3.56 -2.83
C ALA A 69 -17.60 4.24 -4.16
N ALA A 70 -16.59 4.53 -4.99
CA ALA A 70 -16.78 5.14 -6.31
C ALA A 70 -17.59 4.23 -7.25
N GLU A 71 -17.31 2.92 -7.26
CA GLU A 71 -18.09 1.96 -8.04
C GLU A 71 -19.55 1.86 -7.55
N MET A 72 -19.77 1.82 -6.23
CA MET A 72 -21.11 1.79 -5.65
C MET A 72 -21.92 3.03 -6.01
N LEU A 73 -21.31 4.21 -5.88
CA LEU A 73 -21.93 5.49 -6.25
C LEU A 73 -22.24 5.54 -7.75
N ALA A 74 -21.30 5.14 -8.60
CA ALA A 74 -21.50 5.11 -10.04
C ALA A 74 -22.68 4.21 -10.42
N ARG A 75 -22.76 2.99 -9.85
CA ARG A 75 -23.89 2.07 -10.07
C ARG A 75 -25.23 2.66 -9.62
N GLY A 76 -25.26 3.35 -8.48
CA GLY A 76 -26.48 3.97 -7.96
C GLY A 76 -26.94 5.20 -8.76
N LEU A 77 -26.03 5.88 -9.45
CA LEU A 77 -26.31 7.10 -10.23
C LEU A 77 -26.53 6.82 -11.73
N ALA A 78 -26.12 5.67 -12.25
CA ALA A 78 -26.15 5.33 -13.68
C ALA A 78 -27.54 4.89 -14.20
N GLY A 79 -28.60 5.61 -13.80
CA GLY A 79 -30.02 5.33 -14.08
C GLY A 79 -30.34 4.78 -15.46
#